data_AF-X1TNQ4-F1
#
_entry.id   AF-X1TNQ4-F1
#
_cell.length_a   1.000
_cell.length_b   1.000
_cell.length_c   1.000
_cell.angle_alpha   90.00
_cell.angle_beta   90.00
_cell.angle_gamma   90.00
#
_symmetry.space_group_name_H-M   'P 1'
#
loop_
_entity.id
_entity.type
_entity.pdbx_description
1 polymer ?
#
loop_
_entity_poly.entity_id
_entity_poly.type
_entity_poly.pdbx_seq_one_letter_code
_entity_poly.pdbx_strand_id
1 'polypeptide(L)'
;MDKGEILRVQRLDAEGKLIWQDDGVPVATGVKENCNYAAISQDGLGGALITWGTGRDVYTVEKSYLQRIDAEGNPLWGDEGIRLSP
;
A
#
# COMPACT_ATOMS: atom_id res chain seq x y z
N MET A 1 17.80 2.01 14.74
CA MET A 1 16.44 2.52 14.57
C MET A 1 15.82 1.63 13.51
N ASP A 2 14.97 0.69 13.92
CA ASP A 2 14.28 -0.16 12.96
C ASP A 2 13.50 0.75 12.02
N LYS A 3 13.81 0.67 10.72
CA LYS A 3 12.96 1.25 9.69
C LYS A 3 11.63 0.53 9.85
N GLY A 4 10.55 1.25 10.17
CA GLY A 4 9.20 0.67 10.25
C GLY A 4 8.94 -0.22 9.05
N GLU A 5 8.21 -1.32 9.25
CA GLU A 5 7.93 -2.28 8.19
C GLU A 5 7.22 -1.57 7.03
N ILE A 6 7.82 -1.62 5.83
CA ILE A 6 7.26 -1.02 4.62
C ILE A 6 6.22 -1.99 4.06
N LEU A 7 4.96 -1.55 3.98
CA LEU A 7 3.93 -2.25 3.24
C LEU A 7 4.27 -2.20 1.75
N ARG A 8 4.32 -3.37 1.11
CA ARG A 8 4.62 -3.51 -0.32
C ARG A 8 3.48 -4.23 -1.01
N VAL A 9 3.30 -3.93 -2.28
CA VAL A 9 2.33 -4.60 -3.15
C VAL A 9 3.03 -5.17 -4.37
N GLN A 10 2.60 -6.34 -4.82
CA GLN A 10 3.14 -6.98 -6.01
C GLN A 10 2.01 -7.35 -6.96
N ARG A 11 2.24 -7.16 -8.26
CA ARG A 11 1.34 -7.58 -9.33
C ARG A 11 2.01 -8.70 -10.10
N LEU A 12 1.24 -9.75 -10.37
CA LEU A 12 1.67 -10.90 -11.15
C LEU A 12 0.72 -11.07 -12.34
N ASP A 13 1.20 -11.66 -13.43
CA ASP A 13 0.36 -12.12 -14.54
C ASP A 13 -0.34 -13.45 -14.22
N ALA A 14 -1.10 -13.97 -15.19
CA ALA A 14 -1.87 -15.19 -15.03
C ALA A 14 -0.98 -16.43 -14.84
N GLU A 15 0.27 -16.36 -15.29
CA GLU A 15 1.29 -17.40 -15.15
C GLU A 15 2.10 -17.25 -13.86
N GLY A 16 1.82 -16.23 -13.05
CA GLY A 16 2.53 -15.95 -11.79
C GLY A 16 3.88 -15.27 -11.99
N LYS A 17 4.15 -14.67 -13.14
CA LYS A 17 5.35 -13.85 -13.36
C LYS A 17 5.11 -12.44 -12.81
N LEU A 18 6.14 -11.88 -12.19
CA LEU A 18 6.11 -10.52 -11.67
C LEU A 18 5.94 -9.50 -12.80
N ILE A 19 4.96 -8.59 -12.64
CA ILE A 19 4.70 -7.47 -13.53
C ILE A 19 5.37 -6.19 -13.02
N TRP A 20 5.26 -5.92 -11.71
CA TRP A 20 6.04 -4.86 -11.08
C TRP A 20 7.41 -5.39 -10.65
N GLN A 21 8.29 -4.46 -10.26
CA GLN A 21 9.66 -4.73 -9.81
C GLN A 21 9.76 -5.90 -8.81
N ASP A 22 10.88 -6.63 -8.82
CA ASP A 22 11.03 -7.90 -8.10
C ASP A 22 10.72 -7.80 -6.60
N ASP A 23 11.16 -6.72 -5.95
CA ASP A 23 10.92 -6.46 -4.52
C ASP A 23 9.50 -5.93 -4.22
N GLY A 24 8.63 -5.82 -5.22
CA GLY A 24 7.33 -5.17 -5.11
C GLY A 24 7.41 -3.65 -4.94
N VAL A 25 6.27 -2.99 -5.14
CA VAL A 25 6.11 -1.54 -5.04
C VAL A 25 5.86 -1.15 -3.59
N PRO A 26 6.66 -0.24 -2.99
CA PRO A 26 6.34 0.36 -1.70
C PRO A 26 5.00 1.11 -1.78
N VAL A 27 4.05 0.75 -0.92
CA VAL A 27 2.73 1.41 -0.86
C VAL A 27 2.86 2.77 -0.20
N ALA A 28 3.66 2.85 0.87
CA ALA A 28 3.98 4.08 1.57
C ALA A 28 5.41 4.04 2.11
N THR A 29 6.14 5.13 1.92
CA THR A 29 7.52 5.30 2.39
C THR A 29 7.67 6.47 3.37
N GLY A 30 6.69 7.38 3.44
CA GLY A 30 6.69 8.52 4.37
C GLY A 30 6.04 8.25 5.74
N VAL A 31 5.32 7.13 5.89
CA VAL A 31 4.64 6.78 7.15
C VAL A 31 5.65 6.17 8.13
N LYS A 32 5.72 6.70 9.35
CA LYS A 32 6.69 6.26 10.38
C LYS A 32 6.18 5.10 11.22
N GLU A 33 4.87 4.96 11.31
CA GLU A 33 4.19 3.89 12.02
C GLU A 33 4.14 2.60 11.20
N ASN A 34 3.99 1.46 11.88
CA ASN A 34 3.78 0.19 11.21
C ASN A 34 2.48 0.22 10.40
N CYS A 35 2.59 -0.13 9.12
CA CYS A 35 1.47 -0.22 8.20
C CYS A 35 0.84 -1.61 8.33
N ASN A 36 -0.35 -1.68 8.93
CA ASN A 36 -1.06 -2.92 9.27
C ASN A 36 -2.43 -2.97 8.59
N TYR A 37 -3.08 -4.14 8.64
CA TYR A 37 -4.49 -4.33 8.26
C TYR A 37 -4.80 -3.87 6.84
N ALA A 38 -3.92 -4.22 5.90
CA ALA A 38 -4.08 -3.81 4.51
C ALA A 38 -5.26 -4.50 3.84
N ALA A 39 -6.02 -3.76 3.05
CA ALA A 39 -6.99 -4.29 2.11
C ALA A 39 -6.71 -3.73 0.72
N ILE A 40 -6.95 -4.54 -0.31
CA ILE A 40 -6.62 -4.21 -1.70
C ILE A 40 -7.81 -4.48 -2.61
N SER A 41 -7.98 -3.61 -3.61
CA SER A 41 -8.91 -3.78 -4.72
C SER A 41 -8.27 -3.34 -6.02
N GLN A 42 -8.81 -3.80 -7.14
CA GLN A 42 -8.44 -3.29 -8.47
C GLN A 42 -8.92 -1.84 -8.65
N ASP A 43 -8.15 -1.03 -9.36
CA ASP A 43 -8.54 0.35 -9.70
C ASP A 43 -9.35 0.45 -11.01
N GLY A 44 -9.55 -0.67 -11.72
CA GLY A 44 -10.25 -0.76 -13.00
C GLY A 44 -9.43 -0.33 -14.23
N LEU A 45 -8.18 0.12 -14.03
CA LEU A 45 -7.27 0.62 -15.06
C LEU A 45 -5.93 -0.14 -15.10
N GLY A 46 -5.88 -1.30 -14.44
CA GLY A 46 -4.70 -2.16 -14.37
C GLY A 46 -3.81 -1.90 -13.15
N GLY A 47 -4.16 -0.94 -12.31
CA GLY A 47 -3.52 -0.65 -11.04
C GLY A 47 -4.28 -1.24 -9.84
N ALA A 48 -3.93 -0.75 -8.65
CA ALA A 48 -4.51 -1.17 -7.39
C ALA A 48 -4.84 0.01 -6.46
N LEU A 49 -5.90 -0.14 -5.69
CA LEU A 49 -6.24 0.69 -4.54
C LEU A 49 -5.89 -0.10 -3.27
N ILE A 50 -5.02 0.45 -2.44
CA ILE A 50 -4.56 -0.18 -1.19
C ILE A 50 -4.96 0.72 -0.03
N THR A 51 -5.73 0.18 0.89
CA THR A 51 -5.98 0.80 2.20
C THR A 51 -5.14 0.11 3.26
N TRP A 52 -4.70 0.86 4.27
CA TRP A 52 -4.05 0.31 5.45
C TRP A 52 -4.36 1.17 6.67
N GLY A 53 -4.20 0.56 7.85
CA GLY A 53 -4.26 1.24 9.13
C GLY A 53 -2.89 1.32 9.79
N THR A 54 -2.74 2.25 10.72
CA THR A 54 -1.65 2.27 11.70
C THR A 54 -2.23 2.07 13.10
N GLY A 55 -1.48 1.45 14.01
CA GLY A 55 -1.94 1.19 15.37
C GLY A 55 -1.52 -0.19 15.86
N ARG A 56 -2.01 -0.58 17.05
CA ARG A 56 -1.63 -1.83 17.72
C ARG A 56 -2.44 -3.04 17.29
N ASP A 57 -3.73 -2.85 16.99
CA ASP A 57 -4.64 -3.92 16.56
C ASP A 57 -5.70 -3.39 15.57
N VAL A 58 -6.42 -4.32 14.94
CA VAL A 58 -7.47 -4.03 13.94
C VAL A 58 -8.70 -3.31 14.53
N TYR A 59 -8.88 -3.35 15.85
CA TYR A 59 -10.00 -2.72 16.55
C TYR A 59 -9.68 -1.29 17.02
N THR A 60 -8.39 -0.93 17.08
CA THR A 60 -7.88 0.36 17.56
C THR A 60 -6.95 1.02 16.53
N VAL A 61 -7.40 1.05 15.27
CA VAL A 61 -6.70 1.77 14.20
C VAL A 61 -6.66 3.26 14.53
N GLU A 62 -5.45 3.81 14.66
CA GLU A 62 -5.22 5.23 14.98
C GLU A 62 -5.37 6.13 13.75
N LYS A 63 -4.89 5.66 12.60
CA LYS A 63 -4.95 6.37 11.32
C LYS A 63 -5.20 5.36 10.21
N SER A 64 -6.07 5.73 9.28
CA SER A 64 -6.31 4.96 8.06
C SER A 64 -5.83 5.75 6.87
N TYR A 65 -5.33 5.05 5.86
CA TYR A 65 -4.78 5.63 4.66
C TYR A 65 -5.25 4.88 3.43
N LEU A 66 -5.10 5.53 2.28
CA LEU A 66 -5.39 4.99 0.97
C LEU A 66 -4.30 5.43 -0.02
N GLN A 67 -3.80 4.49 -0.82
CA GLN A 67 -2.85 4.73 -1.92
C GLN A 67 -3.42 4.11 -3.19
N ARG A 68 -3.19 4.79 -4.32
CA ARG A 68 -3.38 4.19 -5.64
C ARG A 68 -2.03 3.92 -6.27
N ILE A 69 -1.82 2.69 -6.73
CA ILE A 69 -0.68 2.29 -7.55
C ILE A 69 -1.19 2.12 -8.98
N ASP A 70 -0.55 2.74 -9.96
CA ASP A 70 -0.93 2.61 -11.38
C ASP A 70 -0.52 1.26 -11.99
N ALA A 71 -0.81 1.07 -13.28
CA ALA A 71 -0.52 -0.18 -13.97
C ALA A 71 0.99 -0.47 -14.06
N GLU A 72 1.81 0.57 -14.09
CA GLU A 72 3.27 0.54 -14.17
C GLU A 72 3.95 0.39 -12.81
N GLY A 73 3.19 0.52 -11.71
CA GLY A 73 3.70 0.34 -10.34
C GLY A 73 4.10 1.64 -9.66
N ASN A 74 3.62 2.80 -10.12
CA ASN A 74 3.90 4.08 -9.50
C ASN A 74 2.82 4.45 -8.47
N PRO A 75 3.20 4.93 -7.26
CA PRO A 75 2.26 5.53 -6.33
C PRO A 75 1.77 6.89 -6.84
N LEU A 76 0.45 7.10 -6.81
CA LEU A 76 -0.20 8.27 -7.39
C LEU A 76 -0.61 9.35 -6.37
N TRP A 77 -0.63 9.04 -5.07
CA TRP A 77 -1.01 9.99 -4.01
C TRP A 77 0.14 10.32 -3.07
N GLY A 78 1.33 10.50 -3.65
CA GLY A 78 2.55 10.84 -2.93
C GLY A 78 3.06 9.70 -2.04
N ASP A 79 4.16 9.95 -1.34
CA ASP A 79 4.91 8.93 -0.58
C ASP A 79 4.18 8.40 0.67
N GLU A 80 3.16 9.13 1.16
CA GLU A 80 2.35 8.74 2.31
C GLU A 80 0.95 8.22 1.93
N GLY A 81 0.53 8.40 0.68
CA GLY A 81 -0.87 8.25 0.29
C GLY A 81 -1.77 9.34 0.91
N ILE A 82 -3.07 9.13 0.83
CA ILE A 82 -4.08 10.00 1.44
C ILE A 82 -4.46 9.46 2.80
N ARG A 83 -4.30 10.27 3.85
CA ARG A 83 -4.88 9.99 5.17
C ARG A 83 -6.40 10.16 5.11
N LEU A 84 -7.14 9.13 5.50
CA LEU A 84 -8.59 9.14 5.62
C LEU A 84 -8.97 9.68 7.00
N SER A 85 -9.99 10.55 7.04
CA SER A 85 -10.68 10.93 8.27
C SER A 85 -12.05 10.26 8.34
N PRO A 86 -12.52 9.83 9.51
CA PRO A 86 -13.92 9.51 9.71
C PRO A 86 -14.83 10.74 9.54
#